data_AF-Q64F95-F1
#
_entry.id   AF-Q64F95-F1
#
_cell.length_a   1.000
_cell.length_b   1.000
_cell.length_c   1.000
_cell.angle_alpha   90.00
_cell.angle_beta   90.00
_cell.angle_gamma   90.00
#
_symmetry.space_group_name_H-M   'P 1'
#
loop_
_entity.id
_entity.type
_entity.pdbx_description
1 polymer ?
#
loop_
_entity_poly.entity_id
_entity_poly.type
_entity_poly.pdbx_seq_one_letter_code
_entity_poly.pdbx_strand_id
1 'polypeptide(L)'
;TCRFHPDKAPFCPILRVGDVVKFAGQDFAKLARTGGVLGIKIGWVCDLDRAWDQCIPKYSFTRLDGVSEKSSVSPGYNFRFA
;
A
#
# COMPACT_ATOMS: atom_id res chain seq x y z
N THR A 1 -3.06 19.35 -9.91
CA THR A 1 -2.09 18.33 -9.42
C THR A 1 -2.86 17.10 -8.95
N CYS A 2 -2.43 15.87 -9.29
CA CYS A 2 -3.18 14.64 -8.99
C CYS A 2 -2.71 13.93 -7.71
N ARG A 3 -3.60 13.09 -7.14
CA ARG A 3 -3.32 12.12 -6.09
C ARG A 3 -4.10 10.83 -6.38
N PHE A 4 -3.48 9.68 -6.14
CA PHE A 4 -4.15 8.38 -6.29
C PHE A 4 -5.41 8.32 -5.42
N HIS A 5 -6.51 7.89 -6.02
CA HIS A 5 -7.72 7.47 -5.32
C HIS A 5 -8.35 6.36 -6.14
N PRO A 6 -8.79 5.25 -5.53
CA PRO A 6 -9.30 4.08 -6.26
C PRO A 6 -10.42 4.43 -7.25
N ASP A 7 -11.33 5.33 -6.86
CA ASP A 7 -12.45 5.73 -7.75
C ASP A 7 -12.20 7.03 -8.54
N LYS A 8 -11.55 8.04 -7.94
CA LYS A 8 -11.47 9.39 -8.52
C LYS A 8 -10.30 9.58 -9.48
N ALA A 9 -9.19 8.88 -9.23
CA ALA A 9 -7.95 9.02 -9.99
C ALA A 9 -7.12 7.72 -9.91
N PRO A 10 -7.64 6.59 -10.42
CA PRO A 10 -7.03 5.27 -10.27
C PRO A 10 -5.65 5.16 -10.93
N PHE A 11 -5.38 5.99 -11.95
CA PHE A 11 -4.13 5.98 -12.71
C PHE A 11 -3.13 7.06 -12.28
N CYS A 12 -3.43 7.87 -11.26
CA CYS A 12 -2.45 8.84 -10.77
C CYS A 12 -1.35 8.10 -9.99
N PRO A 13 -0.07 8.17 -10.39
CA PRO A 13 1.02 7.43 -9.73
C PRO A 13 1.55 8.14 -8.47
N ILE A 14 0.87 9.19 -7.99
CA ILE A 14 1.29 9.96 -6.83
C ILE A 14 0.42 9.57 -5.62
N LEU A 15 1.00 8.79 -4.72
CA LEU A 15 0.31 8.27 -3.55
C LEU A 15 0.66 9.10 -2.31
N ARG A 16 -0.35 9.50 -1.55
CA ARG A 16 -0.15 10.10 -0.24
C ARG A 16 0.08 8.98 0.77
N VAL A 17 1.13 9.09 1.59
CA VAL A 17 1.50 8.05 2.57
C VAL A 17 0.33 7.71 3.50
N GLY A 18 -0.38 8.72 4.04
CA GLY A 18 -1.54 8.49 4.89
C GLY A 18 -2.68 7.72 4.19
N ASP A 19 -2.89 7.92 2.89
CA ASP A 19 -3.91 7.21 2.13
C ASP A 19 -3.49 5.75 1.89
N VAL A 20 -2.21 5.50 1.62
CA VAL A 20 -1.64 4.13 1.54
C VAL A 20 -1.87 3.36 2.84
N VAL A 21 -1.57 4.00 3.99
CA VAL A 21 -1.79 3.40 5.31
C VAL A 21 -3.27 3.12 5.55
N LYS A 22 -4.14 4.08 5.20
CA LYS A 22 -5.60 3.92 5.30
C LYS A 22 -6.14 2.79 4.42
N PHE A 23 -5.69 2.71 3.16
CA PHE A 23 -6.11 1.67 2.23
C PHE A 23 -5.58 0.28 2.63
N ALA A 24 -4.48 0.21 3.38
CA ALA A 24 -4.01 -1.02 4.01
C ALA A 24 -4.79 -1.40 5.29
N GLY A 25 -5.82 -0.63 5.68
CA GLY A 25 -6.62 -0.86 6.87
C GLY A 25 -5.91 -0.53 8.19
N GLN A 26 -4.89 0.32 8.15
CA GLN A 26 -4.05 0.65 9.30
C GLN A 26 -4.33 2.07 9.81
N ASP A 27 -4.09 2.29 11.11
CA ASP A 27 -4.05 3.63 11.71
C ASP A 27 -2.63 4.21 11.61
N PHE A 28 -2.53 5.44 11.09
CA PHE A 28 -1.23 6.07 10.84
C PHE A 28 -0.46 6.38 12.13
N ALA A 29 -1.13 6.90 13.16
CA ALA A 29 -0.45 7.26 14.41
C ALA A 29 0.10 6.02 15.12
N LYS A 30 -0.69 4.93 15.16
CA LYS A 30 -0.26 3.64 15.71
C LYS A 30 0.92 3.06 14.93
N LEU A 31 0.83 3.02 13.60
CA LEU A 31 1.87 2.46 12.74
C LEU A 31 3.16 3.30 12.79
N ALA A 32 3.07 4.62 12.81
CA ALA A 32 4.23 5.51 12.92
C ALA A 32 4.95 5.35 14.26
N ARG A 33 4.21 5.07 15.36
CA ARG A 33 4.80 4.84 16.68
C ARG A 33 5.57 3.53 16.77
N THR A 34 5.05 2.44 16.20
CA THR A 34 5.68 1.10 16.30
C THR A 34 6.62 0.79 15.14
N GLY A 35 6.49 1.52 14.03
CA GLY A 35 6.95 1.09 12.72
C GLY A 35 6.12 -0.07 12.18
N GLY A 36 6.36 -0.43 10.91
CA GLY A 36 5.75 -1.58 10.26
C GLY A 36 6.09 -1.65 8.78
N VAL A 37 5.54 -2.65 8.08
CA VAL A 37 5.84 -2.95 6.68
C VAL A 37 4.54 -2.97 5.88
N LEU A 38 4.39 -2.04 4.93
CA LEU A 38 3.25 -1.99 4.02
C LEU A 38 3.65 -2.49 2.62
N GLY A 39 2.74 -3.20 1.99
CA GLY A 39 2.85 -3.64 0.60
C GLY A 39 1.94 -2.81 -0.31
N ILE A 40 2.51 -2.29 -1.39
CA ILE A 40 1.79 -1.68 -2.51
C ILE A 40 1.86 -2.66 -3.67
N LYS A 41 0.73 -3.29 -4.02
CA LYS A 41 0.65 -4.26 -5.11
C LYS A 41 0.13 -3.55 -6.36
N ILE A 42 0.86 -3.70 -7.47
CA ILE A 42 0.46 -3.20 -8.79
C ILE A 42 0.18 -4.41 -9.67
N GLY A 43 -1.10 -4.74 -9.84
CA GLY A 43 -1.55 -5.89 -10.62
C GLY A 43 -1.77 -5.53 -12.08
N TRP A 44 -1.13 -6.27 -12.98
CA TRP A 44 -1.35 -6.22 -14.42
C TRP A 44 -1.99 -7.55 -14.85
N VAL A 45 -3.31 -7.57 -14.87
CA VAL A 45 -4.08 -8.73 -15.35
C VAL A 45 -4.63 -8.35 -16.71
N CYS A 46 -3.90 -8.73 -17.76
CA CYS A 46 -4.16 -8.31 -19.12
C CYS A 46 -4.49 -9.52 -20.00
N ASP A 47 -5.53 -9.36 -20.79
CA ASP A 47 -5.89 -10.25 -21.89
C ASP A 47 -5.32 -9.62 -23.18
N LEU A 48 -4.25 -10.22 -23.72
CA LEU A 48 -3.49 -9.66 -24.85
C LEU A 48 -4.22 -9.78 -26.19
N ASP A 49 -5.33 -10.53 -26.24
CA ASP A 49 -6.20 -10.58 -27.42
C ASP A 49 -7.12 -9.35 -27.51
N ARG A 50 -7.21 -8.57 -26.42
CA ARG A 50 -8.00 -7.33 -26.36
C ARG A 50 -7.17 -6.10 -26.69
N ALA A 51 -7.87 -4.97 -26.78
CA ALA A 51 -7.24 -3.69 -27.01
C ALA A 51 -6.19 -3.38 -25.93
N TRP A 52 -5.03 -2.89 -26.36
CA TRP A 52 -3.86 -2.63 -25.52
C TRP A 52 -4.13 -1.62 -24.40
N ASP A 53 -5.09 -0.72 -24.58
CA ASP A 53 -5.55 0.26 -23.60
C ASP A 53 -6.37 -0.34 -22.46
N GLN A 54 -6.82 -1.60 -22.58
CA GLN A 54 -7.48 -2.35 -21.50
C GLN A 54 -6.47 -2.99 -20.54
N CYS A 55 -5.20 -3.09 -20.93
CA CYS A 55 -4.14 -3.55 -20.04
C CYS A 55 -3.75 -2.41 -19.10
N ILE A 56 -4.46 -2.31 -17.97
CA ILE A 56 -4.30 -1.24 -17.00
C ILE A 56 -3.86 -1.77 -15.63
N PRO A 57 -3.07 -0.97 -14.87
CA PRO A 57 -2.65 -1.38 -13.53
C PRO A 57 -3.82 -1.26 -12.54
N LYS A 58 -3.89 -2.20 -11.59
CA LYS A 58 -4.76 -2.12 -10.42
C LYS A 58 -3.93 -2.08 -9.14
N TYR A 59 -4.14 -1.05 -8.32
CA TYR A 59 -3.48 -0.90 -7.04
C TYR A 59 -4.25 -1.61 -5.92
N SER A 60 -3.53 -2.31 -5.04
CA SER A 60 -4.06 -2.75 -3.75
C SER A 60 -3.01 -2.59 -2.65
N PHE A 61 -3.48 -2.41 -1.43
CA PHE A 61 -2.65 -2.04 -0.28
C PHE A 61 -2.89 -3.01 0.85
N THR A 62 -1.82 -3.41 1.54
CA THR A 62 -1.93 -4.37 2.63
C THR A 62 -0.77 -4.19 3.60
N ARG A 63 -0.94 -4.66 4.84
CA ARG A 63 0.16 -4.79 5.79
C ARG A 63 0.83 -6.15 5.60
N LEU A 64 2.16 -6.16 5.51
CA LEU A 64 2.95 -7.38 5.31
C LEU A 64 3.44 -7.98 6.64
N ASP A 65 3.68 -7.15 7.66
CA ASP A 65 4.10 -7.58 9.00
C ASP A 65 2.90 -7.98 9.89
N GLY A 66 1.98 -8.81 9.38
CA GLY A 66 0.75 -9.18 10.09
C GLY A 66 0.95 -9.94 11.42
N VAL A 67 2.10 -10.60 11.60
CA VAL A 67 2.49 -11.23 12.88
C VAL A 67 2.76 -10.17 13.94
N SER A 68 3.31 -9.02 13.54
CA SER A 68 3.64 -7.91 14.44
C SER A 68 2.40 -7.23 15.03
N GLU A 69 1.25 -7.32 14.37
CA GLU A 69 -0.02 -6.88 14.96
C GLU A 69 -0.49 -7.77 16.11
N LYS A 70 -0.14 -9.05 16.07
CA LYS A 70 -0.67 -10.08 16.98
C LYS A 70 0.30 -10.46 18.09
N SER A 71 1.53 -9.94 18.06
CA SER A 71 2.60 -10.30 18.99
C SER A 71 3.11 -9.06 19.72
N SER A 72 3.25 -9.17 21.04
CA SER A 72 3.94 -8.17 21.87
C SER A 72 5.47 -8.26 21.79
N VAL A 73 6.02 -9.35 21.23
CA VAL A 73 7.46 -9.59 21.15
C VAL A 73 8.12 -8.75 20.06
N SER A 74 7.44 -8.57 18.93
CA SER A 74 7.92 -7.77 17.81
C SER A 74 6.77 -6.95 17.20
N PRO A 75 6.43 -5.78 17.79
CA PRO A 75 5.21 -5.05 17.47
C PRO A 75 5.28 -4.20 16.17
N GLY A 76 6.44 -4.13 15.53
CA GLY A 76 6.65 -3.32 14.32
C GLY A 76 8.05 -3.45 13.73
N TYR A 77 8.50 -2.42 13.02
CA TYR A 77 9.77 -2.42 12.27
C TYR A 77 10.66 -1.24 12.65
N ASN A 78 11.93 -1.50 12.96
CA ASN A 78 12.94 -0.49 13.28
C ASN A 78 14.35 -0.97 12.90
N PHE A 79 15.31 -0.05 12.81
CA PHE A 79 16.72 -0.33 12.54
C PHE A 79 17.64 0.72 13.20
N ARG A 80 18.95 0.43 13.27
CA ARG A 80 20.00 1.34 13.74
C ARG A 80 21.08 1.47 12.66
N PHE A 81 21.63 2.67 12.47
CA PHE A 81 22.71 2.96 11.52
C PHE A 81 23.70 3.94 12.17
N ALA A 82 24.92 4.02 11.65
CA ALA A 82 25.97 4.94 12.07
C ALA A 82 26.83 5.35 10.87
#